data_AF-A0A6G0I5E9-F1
#
_entry.id   AF-A0A6G0I5E9-F1
#
_cell.length_a   1.000
_cell.length_b   1.000
_cell.length_c   1.000
_cell.angle_alpha   90.00
_cell.angle_beta   90.00
_cell.angle_gamma   90.00
#
_symmetry.space_group_name_H-M   'P 1'
#
loop_
_entity.id
_entity.type
_entity.pdbx_description
1 polymer ?
#
loop_
_entity_poly.entity_id
_entity_poly.type
_entity_poly.pdbx_seq_one_letter_code
_entity_poly.pdbx_strand_id
1 'polypeptide(L)'
;MGRLVELGWFILLMAVVNIEAQKKPSINIGSQCLGNIMRVNVGPLGGNLLEVAVVINNSAILLTPSLASQCGFSMKIDQLGNAMIYASLQNCFAQNVEDKVFTTTLNLRLHGNQMVEDELYQVAETCQYTTWASREIVCDRSYMEVSRNGYGITNTATRLVLRSPKASPETYIQNVAEVPMTVLRTSVIFEKKWLATQIDAAIACPTLEGSVSFTLNTITWFLPRHIDPLIYSGQFKLLEVHMGVDGQRLEPPEIAARRYSLTVNDVYIIVEIPIGAVGRLL
;
A
#
# COMPACT_ATOMS: atom_id res chain seq x y z
N MET A 1 84.56 -34.33 -4.58
CA MET A 1 84.38 -34.47 -6.03
C MET A 1 82.90 -34.23 -6.33
N GLY A 2 82.57 -33.15 -7.05
CA GLY A 2 81.26 -32.86 -7.66
C GLY A 2 80.09 -32.47 -6.74
N ARG A 3 79.87 -31.16 -6.53
CA ARG A 3 78.56 -30.61 -6.12
C ARG A 3 77.65 -30.57 -7.35
N LEU A 4 76.50 -31.26 -7.31
CA LEU A 4 75.41 -31.08 -8.27
C LEU A 4 74.50 -29.96 -7.74
N VAL A 5 74.51 -28.83 -8.43
CA VAL A 5 73.56 -27.73 -8.23
C VAL A 5 72.42 -27.98 -9.21
N GLU A 6 71.30 -28.50 -8.73
CA GLU A 6 70.06 -28.55 -9.52
C GLU A 6 69.43 -27.16 -9.52
N LEU A 7 69.55 -26.46 -10.65
CA LEU A 7 68.84 -25.23 -10.94
C LEU A 7 67.40 -25.59 -11.36
N GLY A 8 66.49 -25.62 -10.39
CA GLY A 8 65.05 -25.72 -10.63
C GLY A 8 64.53 -24.47 -11.34
N TRP A 9 64.06 -24.64 -12.58
CA TRP A 9 63.44 -23.58 -13.37
C TRP A 9 62.00 -23.35 -12.86
N PHE A 10 61.77 -22.28 -12.11
CA PHE A 10 60.41 -21.84 -11.79
C PHE A 10 59.84 -21.06 -12.98
N ILE A 11 58.89 -21.66 -13.70
CA ILE A 11 58.07 -20.96 -14.70
C ILE A 11 56.98 -20.20 -13.94
N LEU A 12 57.05 -18.86 -13.94
CA LEU A 12 56.04 -17.98 -13.38
C LEU A 12 54.93 -17.75 -14.42
N LEU A 13 53.80 -18.45 -14.29
CA LEU A 13 52.60 -18.19 -15.09
C LEU A 13 51.80 -17.04 -14.45
N MET A 14 51.95 -15.83 -14.98
CA MET A 14 51.12 -14.68 -14.59
C MET A 14 49.84 -14.69 -15.43
N ALA A 15 48.73 -15.15 -14.85
CA ALA A 15 47.41 -14.95 -15.42
C ALA A 15 46.94 -13.51 -15.13
N VAL A 16 46.93 -12.66 -16.15
CA VAL A 16 46.30 -11.34 -16.06
C VAL A 16 44.80 -11.51 -16.24
N VAL A 17 44.06 -11.50 -15.14
CA VAL A 17 42.60 -11.42 -15.17
C VAL A 17 42.23 -9.94 -15.30
N ASN A 18 41.73 -9.55 -16.46
CA ASN A 18 41.15 -8.22 -16.64
C ASN A 18 39.79 -8.20 -15.93
N ILE A 19 39.73 -7.56 -14.77
CA ILE A 19 38.47 -7.30 -14.06
C ILE A 19 37.93 -5.98 -14.63
N GLU A 20 37.05 -6.07 -15.63
CA GLU A 20 36.24 -4.90 -16.01
C GLU A 20 35.28 -4.58 -14.87
N ALA A 21 35.40 -3.37 -14.32
CA ALA A 21 34.45 -2.85 -13.35
C ALA A 21 33.07 -2.69 -14.02
N GLN A 22 32.14 -3.59 -13.73
CA GLN A 22 30.75 -3.43 -14.16
C GLN A 22 30.16 -2.20 -13.46
N LYS A 23 29.75 -1.21 -14.26
CA LYS A 23 29.07 -0.01 -13.80
C LYS A 23 27.73 -0.42 -13.17
N LYS A 24 27.60 -0.26 -11.84
CA LYS A 24 26.35 -0.48 -11.09
C LYS A 24 25.21 0.29 -11.77
N PRO A 25 24.07 -0.35 -12.10
CA PRO A 25 22.94 0.37 -12.68
C PRO A 25 22.47 1.45 -11.70
N SER A 26 22.26 2.67 -12.19
CA SER A 26 21.73 3.78 -11.38
C SER A 26 20.31 3.46 -10.94
N ILE A 27 20.03 3.52 -9.64
CA ILE A 27 18.67 3.33 -9.14
C ILE A 27 17.79 4.51 -9.55
N ASN A 28 16.56 4.23 -9.98
CA ASN A 28 15.56 5.24 -10.25
C ASN A 28 14.57 5.31 -9.07
N ILE A 29 14.36 6.52 -8.57
CA ILE A 29 13.44 6.79 -7.45
C ILE A 29 12.48 7.87 -7.93
N GLY A 30 11.18 7.56 -7.90
CA GLY A 30 10.13 8.49 -8.26
C GLY A 30 8.95 8.38 -7.31
N SER A 31 8.34 9.51 -7.00
CA SER A 31 7.14 9.60 -6.17
C SER A 31 5.99 10.25 -6.94
N GLN A 32 4.77 9.91 -6.55
CA GLN A 32 3.56 10.49 -7.12
C GLN A 32 2.36 10.33 -6.18
N CYS A 33 1.37 11.22 -6.34
CA CYS A 33 0.10 11.17 -5.65
C CYS A 33 -0.98 10.50 -6.53
N LEU A 34 -1.60 9.46 -5.99
CA LEU A 34 -2.64 8.65 -6.61
C LEU A 34 -3.90 8.71 -5.76
N GLY A 35 -4.67 9.80 -5.93
CA GLY A 35 -5.85 10.08 -5.12
C GLY A 35 -5.48 10.27 -3.64
N ASN A 36 -5.81 9.28 -2.82
CA ASN A 36 -5.59 9.25 -1.38
C ASN A 36 -4.31 8.48 -0.96
N ILE A 37 -3.52 8.01 -1.93
CA ILE A 37 -2.30 7.24 -1.70
C ILE A 37 -1.12 7.97 -2.35
N MET A 38 -0.04 8.13 -1.61
CA MET A 38 1.29 8.43 -2.14
C MET A 38 1.97 7.12 -2.53
N ARG A 39 2.52 7.06 -3.74
CA ARG A 39 3.30 5.91 -4.22
C ARG A 39 4.74 6.32 -4.49
N VAL A 40 5.70 5.58 -3.96
CA VAL A 40 7.13 5.70 -4.26
C VAL A 40 7.59 4.45 -4.98
N ASN A 41 8.14 4.63 -6.17
CA ASN A 41 8.78 3.57 -6.96
C ASN A 41 10.28 3.64 -6.77
N VAL A 42 10.91 2.51 -6.48
CA VAL A 42 12.33 2.38 -6.20
C VAL A 42 12.85 1.19 -6.96
N GLY A 43 13.71 1.39 -7.96
CA GLY A 43 14.34 0.26 -8.63
C GLY A 43 15.11 0.58 -9.90
N PRO A 44 15.73 -0.45 -10.50
CA PRO A 44 15.74 -1.84 -10.03
C PRO A 44 16.57 -2.04 -8.76
N LEU A 45 16.13 -2.88 -7.82
CA LEU A 45 16.85 -3.12 -6.56
C LEU A 45 18.09 -4.01 -6.74
N GLY A 46 18.15 -4.83 -7.79
CA GLY A 46 19.34 -5.61 -8.14
C GLY A 46 19.82 -6.60 -7.05
N GLY A 47 18.90 -7.08 -6.20
CA GLY A 47 19.23 -7.95 -5.06
C GLY A 47 19.64 -7.23 -3.78
N ASN A 48 19.71 -5.90 -3.78
CA ASN A 48 19.93 -5.11 -2.56
C ASN A 48 18.69 -5.16 -1.64
N LEU A 49 18.91 -5.15 -0.33
CA LEU A 49 17.85 -5.02 0.66
C LEU A 49 17.47 -3.54 0.80
N LEU A 50 16.18 -3.23 0.66
CA LEU A 50 15.63 -1.90 0.89
C LEU A 50 15.06 -1.80 2.30
N GLU A 51 15.68 -0.99 3.14
CA GLU A 51 15.10 -0.52 4.40
C GLU A 51 14.39 0.82 4.18
N VAL A 52 13.18 0.95 4.71
CA VAL A 52 12.37 2.17 4.61
C VAL A 52 12.17 2.72 6.01
N ALA A 53 12.56 3.97 6.22
CA ALA A 53 12.28 4.72 7.44
C ALA A 53 11.42 5.93 7.12
N VAL A 54 10.49 6.26 8.02
CA VAL A 54 9.72 7.50 7.94
C VAL A 54 10.43 8.60 8.71
N VAL A 55 10.40 9.83 8.19
CA VAL A 55 11.03 10.99 8.82
C VAL A 55 9.96 11.84 9.50
N ILE A 56 10.11 12.03 10.81
CA ILE A 56 9.25 12.88 11.64
C ILE A 56 10.09 13.68 12.61
N ASN A 57 9.89 15.01 12.69
CA ASN A 57 10.65 15.91 13.58
C ASN A 57 12.17 15.69 13.50
N ASN A 58 12.70 15.57 12.28
CA ASN A 58 14.12 15.27 11.98
C ASN A 58 14.64 13.93 12.53
N SER A 59 13.78 13.06 13.06
CA SER A 59 14.11 11.68 13.43
C SER A 59 13.68 10.73 12.33
N ALA A 60 14.43 9.65 12.12
CA ALA A 60 14.06 8.57 11.22
C ALA A 60 13.61 7.34 12.02
N ILE A 61 12.40 6.85 11.74
CA ILE A 61 11.81 5.67 12.38
C ILE A 61 11.70 4.56 11.35
N LEU A 62 12.33 3.42 11.59
CA LEU A 62 12.26 2.27 10.69
C LEU A 62 10.82 1.74 10.58
N LEU A 63 10.32 1.58 9.35
CA LEU A 63 9.02 0.98 9.09
C LEU A 63 9.13 -0.54 9.12
N THR A 64 8.86 -1.13 10.29
CA THR A 64 8.67 -2.58 10.40
C THR A 64 7.36 -3.00 9.72
N PRO A 65 7.17 -4.28 9.33
CA PRO A 65 5.91 -4.73 8.73
C PRO A 65 4.69 -4.42 9.61
N SER A 66 4.82 -4.57 10.93
CA SER A 66 3.76 -4.20 11.87
C SER A 66 3.54 -2.69 11.88
N LEU A 67 4.57 -1.86 12.04
CA LEU A 67 4.40 -0.41 12.07
C LEU A 67 3.87 0.14 10.74
N ALA A 68 4.37 -0.36 9.62
CA ALA A 68 3.92 0.00 8.28
C ALA A 68 2.43 -0.28 8.14
N SER A 69 2.02 -1.53 8.42
CA SER A 69 0.62 -1.91 8.45
C SER A 69 -0.19 -1.01 9.36
N GLN A 70 0.38 -0.62 10.50
CA GLN A 70 -0.31 0.15 11.53
C GLN A 70 -0.44 1.62 11.27
N CYS A 71 0.36 2.14 10.36
CA CYS A 71 0.40 3.55 10.09
C CYS A 71 0.02 3.89 8.68
N GLY A 72 -0.59 2.96 7.94
CA GLY A 72 -1.11 3.21 6.60
C GLY A 72 -0.02 3.17 5.53
N PHE A 73 1.00 2.34 5.73
CA PHE A 73 2.02 2.03 4.75
C PHE A 73 1.93 0.56 4.31
N SER A 74 2.24 0.31 3.05
CA SER A 74 2.47 -1.04 2.56
C SER A 74 3.57 -1.01 1.50
N MET A 75 4.22 -2.16 1.29
CA MET A 75 5.30 -2.28 0.31
C MET A 75 5.10 -3.56 -0.48
N LYS A 76 5.30 -3.48 -1.79
CA LYS A 76 5.28 -4.62 -2.71
C LYS A 76 6.50 -4.57 -3.59
N ILE A 77 6.97 -5.73 -4.02
CA ILE A 77 8.03 -5.85 -5.03
C ILE A 77 7.38 -6.39 -6.30
N ASP A 78 7.59 -5.72 -7.42
CA ASP A 78 7.10 -6.20 -8.72
C ASP A 78 7.96 -7.36 -9.25
N GLN A 79 7.51 -7.96 -10.35
CA GLN A 79 8.22 -9.08 -10.98
C GLN A 79 9.58 -8.68 -11.57
N LEU A 80 9.84 -7.39 -11.74
CA LEU A 80 11.08 -6.83 -12.29
C LEU A 80 12.08 -6.46 -11.18
N GLY A 81 11.70 -6.61 -9.91
CA GLY A 81 12.53 -6.26 -8.76
C GLY A 81 12.52 -4.78 -8.40
N ASN A 82 11.50 -4.02 -8.79
CA ASN A 82 11.24 -2.68 -8.28
C ASN A 82 10.36 -2.76 -7.03
N ALA A 83 10.70 -1.99 -6.00
CA ALA A 83 9.83 -1.79 -4.86
C ALA A 83 8.83 -0.66 -5.13
N MET A 84 7.57 -0.92 -4.78
CA MET A 84 6.48 0.04 -4.74
C MET A 84 6.07 0.22 -3.28
N ILE A 85 6.32 1.39 -2.73
CA ILE A 85 5.93 1.78 -1.38
C ILE A 85 4.67 2.62 -1.50
N TYR A 86 3.62 2.21 -0.79
CA TYR A 86 2.34 2.92 -0.72
C TYR A 86 2.21 3.53 0.67
N ALA A 87 1.78 4.78 0.73
CA ALA A 87 1.47 5.48 1.96
C ALA A 87 0.11 6.18 1.82
N SER A 88 -0.82 5.95 2.75
CA SER A 88 -2.03 6.75 2.84
C SER A 88 -1.66 8.21 3.06
N LEU A 89 -2.38 9.17 2.46
CA LEU A 89 -2.13 10.60 2.76
C LEU A 89 -2.32 10.93 4.24
N GLN A 90 -3.19 10.18 4.92
CA GLN A 90 -3.46 10.32 6.36
C GLN A 90 -2.72 9.28 7.20
N ASN A 91 -1.56 8.81 6.74
CA ASN A 91 -0.69 7.94 7.53
C ASN A 91 -0.29 8.60 8.86
N CYS A 92 0.12 7.81 9.86
CA CYS A 92 0.42 8.32 11.23
C CYS A 92 1.41 9.48 11.27
N PHE A 93 2.31 9.56 10.29
CA PHE A 93 3.45 10.48 10.28
C PHE A 93 3.30 11.59 9.24
N ALA A 94 2.15 11.66 8.56
CA ALA A 94 1.88 12.70 7.59
C ALA A 94 1.76 14.05 8.29
N GLN A 95 2.49 15.05 7.78
CA GLN A 95 2.26 16.44 8.14
C GLN A 95 0.97 16.89 7.47
N ASN A 96 -0.05 17.21 8.25
CA ASN A 96 -1.37 17.62 7.78
C ASN A 96 -1.55 19.14 7.96
N VAL A 97 -1.81 19.83 6.85
CA VAL A 97 -2.20 21.25 6.84
C VAL A 97 -3.66 21.36 6.40
N GLU A 98 -4.52 21.74 7.35
CA GLU A 98 -5.96 22.01 7.17
C GLU A 98 -6.77 20.88 6.48
N ASP A 99 -6.38 19.62 6.61
CA ASP A 99 -6.98 18.46 5.92
C ASP A 99 -6.98 18.54 4.39
N LYS A 100 -6.13 19.41 3.84
CA LYS A 100 -6.03 19.65 2.41
C LYS A 100 -4.70 19.18 1.86
N VAL A 101 -3.62 19.43 2.60
CA VAL A 101 -2.25 19.20 2.15
C VAL A 101 -1.56 18.25 3.12
N PHE A 102 -1.04 17.15 2.59
CA PHE A 102 -0.41 16.08 3.35
C PHE A 102 1.00 15.86 2.83
N THR A 103 1.99 15.98 3.70
CA THR A 103 3.40 15.75 3.34
C THR A 103 3.93 14.55 4.09
N THR A 104 4.51 13.60 3.36
CA THR A 104 5.18 12.42 3.93
C THR A 104 6.61 12.38 3.44
N THR A 105 7.54 12.15 4.36
CA THR A 105 8.97 12.05 4.05
C THR A 105 9.49 10.68 4.45
N LEU A 106 10.18 10.02 3.53
CA LEU A 106 10.78 8.70 3.69
C LEU A 106 12.29 8.80 3.45
N ASN A 107 13.03 8.04 4.25
CA ASN A 107 14.43 7.71 4.02
C ASN A 107 14.51 6.25 3.55
N LEU A 108 15.17 6.03 2.43
CA LEU A 108 15.36 4.74 1.78
C LEU A 108 16.83 4.37 1.91
N ARG A 109 17.13 3.25 2.55
CA ARG A 109 18.49 2.77 2.72
C ARG A 109 18.66 1.45 1.97
N LEU A 110 19.57 1.45 1.00
CA LEU A 110 19.90 0.26 0.23
C LEU A 110 21.16 -0.40 0.79
N HIS A 111 21.03 -1.63 1.24
CA HIS A 111 22.15 -2.44 1.69
C HIS A 111 22.62 -3.34 0.55
N GLY A 112 23.89 -3.21 0.17
CA GLY A 112 24.55 -4.09 -0.80
C GLY A 112 25.15 -5.34 -0.17
N ASN A 113 25.37 -6.38 -0.99
CA ASN A 113 26.07 -7.61 -0.57
C ASN A 113 27.60 -7.45 -0.41
N GLN A 114 28.16 -6.27 -0.69
CA GLN A 114 29.59 -5.98 -0.56
C GLN A 114 29.79 -4.78 0.35
N MET A 115 31.00 -4.66 0.92
CA MET A 115 31.46 -3.62 1.86
C MET A 115 31.50 -2.21 1.24
N VAL A 116 30.38 -1.77 0.67
CA VAL A 116 30.11 -0.45 0.13
C VAL A 116 29.17 0.22 1.12
N GLU A 117 29.46 1.48 1.43
CA GLU A 117 28.66 2.33 2.32
C GLU A 117 27.19 2.36 1.86
N ASP A 118 26.26 2.26 2.82
CA ASP A 118 24.84 2.22 2.50
C ASP A 118 24.41 3.49 1.79
N GLU A 119 23.72 3.33 0.66
CA GLU A 119 23.18 4.47 -0.06
C GLU A 119 21.86 4.89 0.59
N LEU A 120 21.81 6.14 1.07
CA LEU A 120 20.63 6.75 1.67
C LEU A 120 19.99 7.73 0.69
N TYR A 121 18.70 7.55 0.42
CA TYR A 121 17.91 8.45 -0.41
C TYR A 121 16.75 9.01 0.38
N GLN A 122 16.51 10.30 0.28
CA GLN A 122 15.35 10.94 0.90
C GLN A 122 14.31 11.26 -0.16
N VAL A 123 13.07 10.88 0.11
CA VAL A 123 11.90 11.14 -0.73
C VAL A 123 10.88 11.89 0.10
N ALA A 124 10.54 13.11 -0.30
CA ALA A 124 9.45 13.88 0.28
C ALA A 124 8.41 14.12 -0.81
N GLU A 125 7.15 13.81 -0.52
CA GLU A 125 6.04 14.06 -1.43
C GLU A 125 4.92 14.78 -0.69
N THR A 126 4.35 15.78 -1.36
CA THR A 126 3.26 16.61 -0.83
C THR A 126 2.03 16.41 -1.70
N CYS A 127 1.03 15.73 -1.16
CA CYS A 127 -0.21 15.42 -1.85
C CYS A 127 -1.36 16.29 -1.35
N GLN A 128 -2.31 16.57 -2.24
CA GLN A 128 -3.50 17.34 -1.92
C GLN A 128 -4.75 16.52 -2.18
N TYR A 129 -5.73 16.61 -1.27
CA TYR A 129 -7.05 16.04 -1.56
C TYR A 129 -7.78 16.90 -2.58
N THR A 130 -8.36 16.25 -3.59
CA THR A 130 -9.32 16.90 -4.48
C THR A 130 -10.61 17.20 -3.71
N THR A 131 -11.40 18.16 -4.20
CA THR A 131 -12.66 18.60 -3.58
C THR A 131 -13.70 17.49 -3.43
N TRP A 132 -13.51 16.33 -4.09
CA TRP A 132 -14.36 15.14 -4.00
C TRP A 132 -13.69 13.95 -3.31
N ALA A 133 -12.65 14.19 -2.50
CA ALA A 133 -12.00 13.13 -1.74
C ALA A 133 -13.06 12.39 -0.90
N SER A 134 -13.47 11.23 -1.42
CA SER A 134 -14.66 10.53 -0.98
C SER A 134 -14.46 10.00 0.44
N ARG A 135 -15.58 9.69 1.13
CA ARG A 135 -15.52 8.82 2.30
C ARG A 135 -14.93 7.50 1.83
N GLU A 136 -13.71 7.22 2.24
CA GLU A 136 -12.95 6.09 1.71
C GLU A 136 -12.92 4.96 2.72
N ILE A 137 -13.18 3.75 2.22
CA ILE A 137 -13.06 2.51 2.98
C ILE A 137 -11.97 1.69 2.30
N VAL A 138 -10.82 1.60 2.96
CA VAL A 138 -9.69 0.83 2.47
C VAL A 138 -9.67 -0.51 3.20
N CYS A 139 -9.98 -1.58 2.47
CA CYS A 139 -9.93 -2.95 2.99
C CYS A 139 -8.58 -3.59 2.64
N ASP A 140 -7.53 -3.26 3.38
CA ASP A 140 -6.20 -3.88 3.21
C ASP A 140 -5.99 -5.01 4.22
N ARG A 141 -5.28 -6.07 3.81
CA ARG A 141 -4.96 -7.23 4.66
C ARG A 141 -3.82 -6.95 5.63
N SER A 142 -3.01 -5.92 5.38
CA SER A 142 -1.89 -5.53 6.21
C SER A 142 -2.20 -4.26 6.97
N TYR A 143 -3.23 -4.25 7.82
CA TYR A 143 -3.48 -3.15 8.75
C TYR A 143 -3.75 -3.69 10.16
N MET A 144 -2.94 -3.28 11.13
CA MET A 144 -3.18 -3.45 12.58
C MET A 144 -3.17 -2.04 13.19
N GLU A 145 -3.36 -1.72 14.47
CA GLU A 145 -2.94 -0.39 15.00
C GLU A 145 -2.24 -0.57 16.35
N VAL A 146 -1.59 0.49 16.86
CA VAL A 146 -1.32 0.65 18.30
C VAL A 146 -2.42 1.51 18.92
N SER A 147 -3.66 1.16 18.58
CA SER A 147 -4.83 1.12 19.47
C SER A 147 -4.58 0.18 20.65
N ARG A 148 -5.13 0.36 21.85
CA ARG A 148 -5.34 -0.78 22.75
C ARG A 148 -6.13 -1.83 21.94
N ASN A 149 -5.47 -2.92 21.52
CA ASN A 149 -6.00 -3.97 20.62
C ASN A 149 -6.13 -3.63 19.12
N GLY A 150 -5.51 -2.55 18.63
CA GLY A 150 -5.41 -2.29 17.18
C GLY A 150 -6.51 -1.47 16.52
N TYR A 151 -7.37 -0.84 17.30
CA TYR A 151 -8.39 0.09 16.82
C TYR A 151 -7.91 1.54 16.85
N GLY A 152 -8.17 2.31 15.79
CA GLY A 152 -7.85 3.73 15.73
C GLY A 152 -9.07 4.56 15.39
N ILE A 153 -9.28 5.64 16.16
CA ILE A 153 -10.22 6.69 15.81
C ILE A 153 -9.46 8.00 15.82
N THR A 154 -9.31 8.61 14.65
CA THR A 154 -8.68 9.92 14.51
C THR A 154 -9.68 10.87 13.92
N ASN A 155 -9.85 12.02 14.56
CA ASN A 155 -10.65 13.11 14.01
C ASN A 155 -9.74 14.24 13.56
N THR A 156 -10.10 14.86 12.46
CA THR A 156 -9.47 16.07 11.92
C THR A 156 -10.51 17.19 11.85
N ALA A 157 -10.23 18.31 11.18
CA ALA A 157 -11.22 19.38 11.06
C ALA A 157 -12.43 18.95 10.20
N THR A 158 -12.23 18.03 9.26
CA THR A 158 -13.22 17.66 8.25
C THR A 158 -13.47 16.16 8.09
N ARG A 159 -12.65 15.31 8.73
CA ARG A 159 -12.70 13.85 8.53
C ARG A 159 -12.64 13.09 9.84
N LEU A 160 -13.47 12.06 9.92
CA LEU A 160 -13.35 10.98 10.89
C LEU A 160 -12.71 9.79 10.20
N VAL A 161 -11.59 9.31 10.74
CA VAL A 161 -10.92 8.10 10.28
C VAL A 161 -11.10 7.03 11.34
N LEU A 162 -11.79 5.96 10.95
CA LEU A 162 -11.93 4.75 11.75
C LEU A 162 -11.02 3.67 11.14
N ARG A 163 -10.32 2.95 12.00
CA ARG A 163 -9.43 1.87 11.59
C ARG A 163 -9.55 0.70 12.55
N SER A 164 -9.50 -0.50 12.00
CA SER A 164 -9.54 -1.72 12.80
C SER A 164 -8.67 -2.80 12.21
N PRO A 165 -8.20 -3.75 13.03
CA PRO A 165 -7.63 -4.98 12.52
C PRO A 165 -8.70 -5.75 11.75
N LYS A 166 -8.27 -6.56 10.79
CA LYS A 166 -9.19 -7.40 10.02
C LYS A 166 -9.93 -8.44 10.88
N ALA A 167 -9.26 -8.99 11.89
CA ALA A 167 -9.78 -10.07 12.74
C ALA A 167 -9.83 -9.59 14.18
N SER A 168 -10.83 -8.79 14.49
CA SER A 168 -10.95 -8.14 15.78
C SER A 168 -12.27 -8.54 16.46
N PRO A 169 -12.30 -8.75 17.80
CA PRO A 169 -13.43 -9.38 18.47
C PRO A 169 -14.74 -8.56 18.40
N GLU A 170 -14.63 -7.27 18.14
CA GLU A 170 -15.76 -6.34 17.98
C GLU A 170 -16.28 -6.27 16.54
N THR A 171 -15.62 -6.95 15.58
CA THR A 171 -16.15 -7.14 14.23
C THR A 171 -17.10 -8.32 14.16
N TYR A 172 -18.10 -8.22 13.29
CA TYR A 172 -19.04 -9.30 13.01
C TYR A 172 -19.29 -9.43 11.51
N ILE A 173 -19.76 -10.61 11.08
CA ILE A 173 -20.13 -10.83 9.68
C ILE A 173 -21.60 -10.45 9.49
N GLN A 174 -21.87 -9.63 8.49
CA GLN A 174 -23.21 -9.28 8.03
C GLN A 174 -23.32 -9.54 6.54
N ASN A 175 -24.37 -10.26 6.13
CA ASN A 175 -24.66 -10.41 4.71
C ASN A 175 -25.34 -9.14 4.18
N VAL A 176 -24.77 -8.57 3.13
CA VAL A 176 -25.30 -7.41 2.42
C VAL A 176 -25.47 -7.82 0.97
N ALA A 177 -26.72 -7.92 0.50
CA ALA A 177 -27.04 -8.50 -0.81
C ALA A 177 -26.30 -9.84 -1.02
N GLU A 178 -26.43 -10.78 -0.08
CA GLU A 178 -25.77 -12.10 -0.09
C GLU A 178 -24.23 -12.09 -0.07
N VAL A 179 -23.58 -10.92 -0.10
CA VAL A 179 -22.14 -10.82 0.08
C VAL A 179 -21.84 -10.72 1.58
N PRO A 180 -21.08 -11.68 2.15
CA PRO A 180 -20.63 -11.59 3.52
C PRO A 180 -19.63 -10.43 3.68
N MET A 181 -19.96 -9.51 4.58
CA MET A 181 -19.15 -8.34 4.89
C MET A 181 -18.67 -8.45 6.34
N THR A 182 -17.38 -8.27 6.59
CA THR A 182 -16.86 -7.96 7.92
C THR A 182 -17.21 -6.52 8.26
N VAL A 183 -18.00 -6.34 9.32
CA VAL A 183 -18.51 -5.04 9.75
C VAL A 183 -17.98 -4.69 11.13
N LEU A 184 -17.59 -3.43 11.30
CA LEU A 184 -17.36 -2.80 12.59
C LEU A 184 -18.29 -1.61 12.71
N ARG A 185 -19.03 -1.51 13.83
CA ARG A 185 -19.80 -0.33 14.19
C ARG A 185 -19.26 0.23 15.49
N THR A 186 -19.12 1.54 15.55
CA THR A 186 -18.66 2.24 16.75
C THR A 186 -19.39 3.57 16.88
N SER A 187 -19.50 4.06 18.10
CA SER A 187 -20.09 5.34 18.43
C SER A 187 -19.12 6.08 19.34
N VAL A 188 -18.78 7.31 18.96
CA VAL A 188 -17.85 8.15 19.73
C VAL A 188 -18.62 9.33 20.27
N ILE A 189 -18.55 9.53 21.58
CA ILE A 189 -19.17 10.67 22.23
C ILE A 189 -18.08 11.72 22.49
N PHE A 190 -18.22 12.86 21.83
CA PHE A 190 -17.39 14.03 22.04
C PHE A 190 -18.08 14.98 23.01
N GLU A 191 -17.51 15.12 24.20
CA GLU A 191 -17.99 16.07 25.21
C GLU A 191 -17.18 17.36 25.15
N LYS A 192 -17.87 18.49 24.96
CA LYS A 192 -17.30 19.83 25.05
C LYS A 192 -18.25 20.68 25.88
N LYS A 193 -17.79 21.16 27.05
CA LYS A 193 -18.53 21.97 28.07
C LYS A 193 -20.01 22.23 27.71
N TRP A 194 -20.92 21.46 28.33
CA TRP A 194 -22.39 21.48 28.17
C TRP A 194 -22.97 20.89 26.87
N LEU A 195 -22.15 20.41 25.94
CA LEU A 195 -22.57 19.74 24.72
C LEU A 195 -21.91 18.36 24.60
N ALA A 196 -22.71 17.31 24.42
CA ALA A 196 -22.24 15.98 24.04
C ALA A 196 -22.70 15.69 22.61
N THR A 197 -21.78 15.35 21.71
CA THR A 197 -22.08 14.95 20.34
C THR A 197 -21.70 13.50 20.14
N GLN A 198 -22.68 12.65 19.82
CA GLN A 198 -22.43 11.27 19.42
C GLN A 198 -22.21 11.21 17.91
N ILE A 199 -21.13 10.57 17.50
CA ILE A 199 -20.83 10.30 16.10
C ILE A 199 -20.79 8.78 15.91
N ASP A 200 -21.74 8.27 15.13
CA ASP A 200 -21.76 6.87 14.72
C ASP A 200 -20.88 6.69 13.47
N ALA A 201 -20.02 5.68 13.51
CA ALA A 201 -19.14 5.31 12.42
C ALA A 201 -19.24 3.80 12.17
N ALA A 202 -19.12 3.42 10.91
CA ALA A 202 -19.08 2.03 10.52
C ALA A 202 -18.07 1.80 9.41
N ILE A 203 -17.50 0.59 9.42
CA ILE A 203 -16.70 0.03 8.32
C ILE A 203 -17.37 -1.26 7.90
N ALA A 204 -17.38 -1.52 6.60
CA ALA A 204 -17.85 -2.79 6.04
C ALA A 204 -16.93 -3.17 4.87
N CYS A 205 -16.32 -4.36 4.97
CA CYS A 205 -15.41 -4.90 3.96
C CYS A 205 -15.87 -6.31 3.53
N PRO A 206 -15.92 -6.62 2.22
CA PRO A 206 -16.31 -7.95 1.77
C PRO A 206 -15.28 -9.02 2.19
N THR A 207 -15.76 -10.17 2.64
CA THR A 207 -14.90 -11.34 2.88
C THR A 207 -14.62 -12.06 1.58
N LEU A 208 -13.44 -12.66 1.43
CA LEU A 208 -13.05 -13.33 0.17
C LEU A 208 -14.01 -14.46 -0.18
N GLU A 209 -14.36 -15.26 0.81
CA GLU A 209 -15.41 -16.26 0.69
C GLU A 209 -16.74 -15.56 0.46
N GLY A 210 -17.45 -15.92 -0.61
CA GLY A 210 -18.76 -15.35 -0.98
C GLY A 210 -18.71 -14.06 -1.82
N SER A 211 -17.67 -13.22 -1.72
CA SER A 211 -17.53 -12.02 -2.58
C SER A 211 -16.67 -12.23 -3.83
N VAL A 212 -15.85 -13.28 -3.86
CA VAL A 212 -14.95 -13.57 -4.98
C VAL A 212 -15.26 -14.95 -5.55
N SER A 213 -15.43 -15.01 -6.87
CA SER A 213 -15.56 -16.25 -7.62
C SER A 213 -14.37 -16.44 -8.54
N PHE A 214 -13.92 -17.69 -8.65
CA PHE A 214 -12.80 -18.09 -9.49
C PHE A 214 -13.28 -19.07 -10.55
N THR A 215 -12.95 -18.76 -11.80
CA THR A 215 -13.05 -19.70 -12.92
C THR A 215 -11.64 -20.04 -13.42
N LEU A 216 -11.51 -20.93 -14.40
CA LEU A 216 -10.20 -21.29 -14.98
C LEU A 216 -9.45 -20.09 -15.56
N ASN A 217 -10.17 -19.05 -15.99
CA ASN A 217 -9.59 -17.94 -16.75
C ASN A 217 -9.83 -16.57 -16.12
N THR A 218 -10.76 -16.44 -15.17
CA THR A 218 -11.24 -15.14 -14.69
C THR A 218 -11.49 -15.17 -13.18
N ILE A 219 -11.09 -14.10 -12.51
CA ILE A 219 -11.45 -13.76 -11.14
C ILE A 219 -12.57 -12.72 -11.21
N THR A 220 -13.69 -12.98 -10.53
CA THR A 220 -14.84 -12.08 -10.48
C THR A 220 -15.08 -11.64 -9.04
N TRP A 221 -15.09 -10.33 -8.80
CA TRP A 221 -15.47 -9.73 -7.52
C TRP A 221 -16.88 -9.16 -7.57
N PHE A 222 -17.64 -9.42 -6.52
CA PHE A 222 -18.98 -8.89 -6.28
C PHE A 222 -18.93 -7.93 -5.10
N LEU A 223 -19.21 -6.65 -5.35
CA LEU A 223 -19.34 -5.64 -4.31
C LEU A 223 -20.79 -5.12 -4.28
N PRO A 224 -21.50 -5.18 -3.14
CA PRO A 224 -22.85 -4.63 -3.07
C PRO A 224 -22.87 -3.14 -3.40
N ARG A 225 -23.80 -2.73 -4.26
CA ARG A 225 -23.99 -1.33 -4.65
C ARG A 225 -24.51 -0.49 -3.49
N HIS A 226 -25.36 -1.08 -2.65
CA HIS A 226 -25.90 -0.45 -1.44
C HIS A 226 -25.38 -1.21 -0.22
N ILE A 227 -24.60 -0.52 0.63
CA ILE A 227 -23.98 -1.12 1.82
C ILE A 227 -24.63 -0.50 3.05
N ASP A 228 -25.72 -1.10 3.53
CA ASP A 228 -26.54 -0.58 4.64
C ASP A 228 -25.75 -0.16 5.88
N PRO A 229 -24.68 -0.87 6.30
CA PRO A 229 -23.86 -0.40 7.41
C PRO A 229 -23.23 0.99 7.23
N LEU A 230 -23.00 1.41 5.99
CA LEU A 230 -22.32 2.65 5.63
C LEU A 230 -23.29 3.76 5.22
N ILE A 231 -24.54 3.41 4.90
CA ILE A 231 -25.54 4.31 4.36
C ILE A 231 -26.63 4.52 5.41
N TYR A 232 -26.53 5.62 6.14
CA TYR A 232 -27.48 5.99 7.19
C TYR A 232 -28.69 6.78 6.66
N SER A 233 -28.56 7.42 5.50
CA SER A 233 -29.64 8.20 4.87
C SER A 233 -30.26 7.44 3.70
N GLY A 234 -31.59 7.40 3.61
CA GLY A 234 -32.30 6.81 2.47
C GLY A 234 -32.10 7.54 1.12
N GLN A 235 -31.23 8.55 1.05
CA GLN A 235 -30.91 9.32 -0.15
C GLN A 235 -29.50 8.99 -0.68
N PHE A 236 -29.18 7.71 -0.84
CA PHE A 236 -27.94 7.30 -1.49
C PHE A 236 -28.06 7.40 -3.02
N LYS A 237 -27.11 8.09 -3.64
CA LYS A 237 -26.96 8.12 -5.10
C LYS A 237 -25.52 7.78 -5.47
N LEU A 238 -25.35 6.66 -6.17
CA LEU A 238 -24.08 6.32 -6.80
C LEU A 238 -23.86 7.24 -8.01
N LEU A 239 -22.83 8.09 -7.95
CA LEU A 239 -22.52 9.04 -9.02
C LEU A 239 -21.60 8.42 -10.08
N GLU A 240 -20.50 7.81 -9.63
CA GLU A 240 -19.47 7.28 -10.51
C GLU A 240 -18.83 6.04 -9.88
N VAL A 241 -18.33 5.14 -10.72
CA VAL A 241 -17.52 3.98 -10.32
C VAL A 241 -16.33 3.92 -11.25
N HIS A 242 -15.14 3.81 -10.66
CA HIS A 242 -13.88 3.71 -11.37
C HIS A 242 -13.13 2.48 -10.89
N MET A 243 -12.34 1.87 -11.78
CA MET A 243 -11.39 0.83 -11.39
C MET A 243 -9.97 1.31 -11.60
N GLY A 244 -9.07 0.75 -10.80
CA GLY A 244 -7.65 1.05 -10.88
C GLY A 244 -6.80 -0.16 -10.50
N VAL A 245 -5.52 -0.11 -10.87
CA VAL A 245 -4.51 -1.08 -10.46
C VAL A 245 -3.35 -0.31 -9.84
N ASP A 246 -2.86 -0.78 -8.68
CA ASP A 246 -1.73 -0.16 -7.97
C ASP A 246 -1.93 1.33 -7.67
N GLY A 247 -3.16 1.69 -7.29
CA GLY A 247 -3.61 3.06 -6.99
C GLY A 247 -3.88 3.92 -8.23
N GLN A 248 -3.53 3.45 -9.43
CA GLN A 248 -3.72 4.21 -10.65
C GLN A 248 -5.07 3.87 -11.28
N ARG A 249 -5.93 4.89 -11.43
CA ARG A 249 -7.19 4.77 -12.17
C ARG A 249 -6.90 4.38 -13.61
N LEU A 250 -7.66 3.41 -14.11
CA LEU A 250 -7.60 2.98 -15.51
C LEU A 250 -8.69 3.69 -16.31
N GLU A 251 -8.32 4.19 -17.47
CA GLU A 251 -9.27 4.72 -18.43
C GLU A 251 -9.98 3.59 -19.19
N PRO A 252 -11.21 3.79 -19.69
CA PRO A 252 -11.97 2.74 -20.38
C PRO A 252 -11.19 2.01 -21.50
N PRO A 253 -10.37 2.68 -22.33
CA PRO A 253 -9.54 1.99 -23.32
C PRO A 253 -8.49 1.06 -22.70
N GLU A 254 -7.91 1.43 -21.55
CA GLU A 254 -6.92 0.61 -20.84
C GLU A 254 -7.56 -0.63 -20.22
N ILE A 255 -8.77 -0.47 -19.65
CA ILE A 255 -9.59 -1.57 -19.13
C ILE A 255 -9.84 -2.60 -20.25
N ALA A 256 -10.30 -2.13 -21.41
CA ALA A 256 -10.57 -2.98 -22.57
C ALA A 256 -9.29 -3.66 -23.10
N ALA A 257 -8.18 -2.92 -23.23
CA ALA A 257 -6.90 -3.47 -23.68
C ALA A 257 -6.37 -4.56 -22.74
N ARG A 258 -6.60 -4.42 -21.44
CA ARG A 258 -6.23 -5.43 -20.43
C ARG A 258 -7.27 -6.55 -20.27
N ARG A 259 -8.38 -6.50 -21.01
CA ARG A 259 -9.52 -7.41 -20.92
C ARG A 259 -10.12 -7.47 -19.51
N TYR A 260 -10.09 -6.35 -18.80
CA TYR A 260 -10.78 -6.19 -17.54
C TYR A 260 -12.23 -5.80 -17.81
N SER A 261 -13.11 -6.07 -16.86
CA SER A 261 -14.51 -5.66 -16.90
C SER A 261 -14.87 -4.93 -15.61
N LEU A 262 -15.60 -3.83 -15.75
CA LEU A 262 -16.25 -3.11 -14.65
C LEU A 262 -17.70 -2.89 -15.05
N THR A 263 -18.62 -3.56 -14.38
CA THR A 263 -20.06 -3.43 -14.63
C THR A 263 -20.80 -3.07 -13.35
N VAL A 264 -21.89 -2.32 -13.48
CA VAL A 264 -22.72 -1.89 -12.36
C VAL A 264 -24.16 -2.22 -12.71
N ASN A 265 -24.81 -3.01 -11.86
CA ASN A 265 -26.23 -3.32 -11.97
C ASN A 265 -26.99 -2.79 -10.74
N ASP A 266 -28.25 -3.17 -10.56
CA ASP A 266 -29.08 -2.68 -9.45
C ASP A 266 -28.64 -3.18 -8.07
N VAL A 267 -27.88 -4.29 -8.03
CA VAL A 267 -27.48 -4.97 -6.79
C VAL A 267 -25.96 -4.88 -6.55
N TYR A 268 -25.15 -5.02 -7.60
CA TYR A 268 -23.70 -5.20 -7.51
C TYR A 268 -22.93 -4.23 -8.41
N ILE A 269 -21.74 -3.89 -7.94
CA ILE A 269 -20.59 -3.50 -8.75
C ILE A 269 -19.78 -4.79 -8.97
N ILE A 270 -19.56 -5.16 -10.22
CA ILE A 270 -18.89 -6.40 -10.60
C ILE A 270 -17.59 -6.06 -11.32
N VAL A 271 -16.48 -6.64 -10.84
CA VAL A 271 -15.16 -6.48 -11.46
C VAL A 271 -14.69 -7.85 -11.92
N GLU A 272 -14.24 -7.95 -13.17
CA GLU A 272 -13.68 -9.19 -13.72
C GLU A 272 -12.25 -8.95 -14.22
N ILE A 273 -11.33 -9.80 -13.79
CA ILE A 273 -9.91 -9.73 -14.16
C ILE A 273 -9.45 -11.11 -14.64
N PRO A 274 -8.81 -11.21 -15.81
CA PRO A 274 -8.24 -12.46 -16.29
C PRO A 274 -7.12 -12.96 -15.39
N ILE A 275 -7.03 -14.27 -15.21
CA ILE A 275 -5.90 -14.89 -14.52
C ILE A 275 -4.63 -14.64 -15.34
N GLY A 276 -3.65 -13.96 -14.75
CA GLY A 276 -2.39 -13.58 -15.43
C GLY A 276 -2.23 -12.09 -15.63
N ALA A 277 -3.29 -11.34 -15.39
CA ALA A 277 -3.33 -9.89 -15.46
C ALA A 277 -2.37 -9.18 -14.50
N VAL A 278 -1.96 -7.97 -14.89
CA VAL A 278 -1.15 -7.04 -14.09
C VAL A 278 -1.97 -6.55 -12.89
N GLY A 279 -1.40 -6.61 -11.69
CA GLY A 279 -2.07 -6.29 -10.40
C GLY A 279 -2.42 -7.51 -9.52
N ARG A 280 -1.93 -8.71 -9.89
CA ARG A 280 -2.23 -10.01 -9.25
C ARG A 280 -2.07 -10.06 -7.72
N LEU A 281 -3.06 -10.70 -7.07
CA LEU A 281 -2.81 -11.71 -6.03
C LEU A 281 -2.76 -13.06 -6.75
N LEU A 282 -1.63 -13.77 -6.65
CA LEU A 282 -1.60 -15.24 -6.70
C LEU A 282 -1.83 -15.73 -5.26
#